data_AF-A0A7W4IWL8-F1
#
_entry.id   AF-A0A7W4IWL8-F1
#
_cell.length_a   1.000
_cell.length_b   1.000
_cell.length_c   1.000
_cell.angle_alpha   90.00
_cell.angle_beta   90.00
_cell.angle_gamma   90.00
#
_symmetry.space_group_name_H-M   'P 1'
#
loop_
_entity.id
_entity.type
_entity.pdbx_description
1 polymer ?
#
loop_
_entity_poly.entity_id
_entity_poly.type
_entity_poly.pdbx_seq_one_letter_code
_entity_poly.pdbx_strand_id
1 'polypeptide(L)' 'MGRPPLNFRSTNVRLPNVLRERIEALVGPRRMAEFIRRAIESELERQEAQLAEDEQKKKAASQG' A
#
# COMPACT_ATOMS: atom_id res chain seq x y z
N MET A 1 31.87 -6.99 7.82
CA MET A 1 30.89 -6.37 8.74
C MET A 1 29.52 -6.46 8.08
N GLY A 2 28.65 -7.33 8.60
CA GLY A 2 27.37 -7.68 7.97
C GLY A 2 26.36 -6.54 8.07
N ARG A 3 25.67 -6.25 6.98
CA ARG A 3 24.56 -5.29 6.97
C ARG A 3 23.52 -5.74 8.00
N PRO A 4 23.08 -4.87 8.92
CA PRO A 4 22.04 -5.22 9.89
C PRO A 4 20.82 -5.83 9.18
N PRO A 5 20.21 -6.88 9.74
CA PRO A 5 19.04 -7.50 9.13
C PRO A 5 17.91 -6.47 9.04
N LEU A 6 17.36 -6.34 7.83
CA LEU A 6 16.19 -5.52 7.58
C LEU A 6 14.96 -6.33 8.00
N ASN A 7 14.15 -5.84 8.94
CA ASN A 7 12.91 -6.47 9.42
C ASN A 7 11.77 -6.39 8.38
N PHE A 8 12.08 -6.55 7.09
CA PHE A 8 11.10 -6.52 6.00
C PHE A 8 10.94 -7.92 5.40
N ARG A 9 9.69 -8.30 5.12
CA ARG A 9 9.39 -9.47 4.28
C ARG A 9 9.23 -9.01 2.83
N SER A 10 9.81 -9.75 1.90
CA SER A 10 9.66 -9.46 0.47
C SER A 10 8.31 -9.96 -0.04
N THR A 11 7.63 -9.13 -0.83
CA THR A 11 6.41 -9.50 -1.54
C THR A 11 6.63 -9.23 -3.03
N ASN A 12 6.49 -10.27 -3.86
CA ASN A 12 6.65 -10.14 -5.32
C ASN A 12 5.29 -9.89 -5.96
N VAL A 13 5.17 -8.77 -6.69
CA VAL A 13 3.94 -8.39 -7.42
C VAL A 13 4.28 -8.27 -8.91
N ARG A 14 3.47 -8.87 -9.77
CA ARG A 14 3.60 -8.74 -11.23
C ARG A 14 2.77 -7.54 -11.69
N LEU A 15 3.42 -6.64 -12.42
CA LEU A 15 2.77 -5.47 -13.02
C LEU A 15 2.89 -5.56 -14.55
N PRO A 16 1.89 -5.08 -15.32
CA PRO A 16 2.04 -4.90 -16.76
C PRO A 16 3.23 -3.98 -17.08
N ASN A 17 3.94 -4.26 -18.18
CA ASN A 17 5.11 -3.47 -18.59
C ASN A 17 4.78 -1.98 -18.73
N VAL A 18 3.66 -1.68 -19.38
CA VAL A 18 3.16 -0.31 -19.56
C VAL A 18 3.01 0.43 -18.22
N LEU A 19 2.57 -0.26 -17.17
CA LEU A 19 2.41 0.37 -15.85
C LEU A 19 3.78 0.65 -15.20
N ARG A 20 4.71 -0.30 -15.32
CA ARG A 20 6.09 -0.13 -14.80
C ARG A 20 6.79 1.04 -15.49
N GLU A 21 6.69 1.13 -16.81
CA GLU A 21 7.27 2.22 -17.60
C GLU A 21 6.69 3.59 -17.19
N ARG A 22 5.37 3.67 -17.01
CA ARG A 22 4.70 4.89 -16.54
C ARG A 22 5.18 5.33 -15.17
N ILE A 23 5.33 4.39 -14.23
CA ILE A 23 5.85 4.69 -12.89
C ILE A 23 7.30 5.14 -12.98
N GLU A 24 8.15 4.43 -13.71
CA GLU A 24 9.56 4.77 -13.85
C GLU A 24 9.77 6.13 -14.52
N ALA A 25 8.98 6.48 -15.53
CA ALA A 25 9.00 7.81 -16.14
C ALA A 25 8.61 8.93 -15.14
N LEU A 26 7.69 8.64 -14.21
CA LEU A 26 7.20 9.60 -13.22
C LEU A 26 8.18 9.79 -12.05
N VAL A 27 8.70 8.71 -11.49
CA VAL A 27 9.51 8.77 -10.26
C VAL A 27 11.00 8.63 -10.50
N GLY A 28 11.42 8.27 -11.70
CA GLY A 28 12.79 7.95 -12.07
C GLY A 28 13.20 6.51 -11.75
N PRO A 29 14.37 6.08 -12.25
CA PRO A 29 14.88 4.73 -12.02
C PRO A 29 15.16 4.49 -10.53
N ARG A 30 15.10 3.22 -10.10
CA ARG A 30 15.33 2.77 -8.70
C ARG A 30 14.33 3.29 -7.66
N ARG A 31 13.32 4.06 -8.04
CA ARG A 31 12.27 4.57 -7.13
C ARG A 31 10.95 3.79 -7.15
N MET A 32 10.87 2.75 -7.97
CA MET A 32 9.70 1.85 -8.08
C MET A 32 9.24 1.30 -6.72
N ALA A 33 10.16 0.80 -5.90
CA ALA A 33 9.81 0.18 -4.62
C ALA A 33 9.29 1.21 -3.60
N GLU A 34 9.83 2.43 -3.60
CA GLU A 34 9.34 3.54 -2.76
C GLU A 34 7.94 3.97 -3.18
N PHE A 35 7.71 4.12 -4.49
CA PHE A 35 6.40 4.46 -5.04
C PHE A 35 5.34 3.42 -4.68
N ILE A 36 5.64 2.13 -4.90
CA ILE A 36 4.71 1.03 -4.60
C ILE A 36 4.40 0.97 -3.10
N ARG A 37 5.41 1.11 -2.22
CA ARG A 37 5.17 1.11 -0.76
C ARG A 37 4.23 2.21 -0.33
N ARG A 38 4.48 3.46 -0.74
CA ARG A 38 3.61 4.60 -0.40
C ARG A 38 2.19 4.44 -0.92
N ALA A 39 2.05 3.92 -2.15
CA ALA A 39 0.73 3.67 -2.73
C ALA A 39 -0.04 2.62 -1.91
N ILE A 40 0.62 1.55 -1.47
CA ILE A 40 0.01 0.51 -0.63
C ILE A 40 -0.32 1.03 0.77
N GLU A 41 0.57 1.79 1.40
CA GLU A 41 0.33 2.40 2.72
C GLU A 41 -0.92 3.29 2.70
N SER A 42 -1.00 4.21 1.73
CA SER A 42 -2.15 5.11 1.58
C SER A 42 -3.45 4.37 1.25
N GLU A 43 -3.38 3.31 0.43
CA GLU A 43 -4.54 2.46 0.14
C GLU A 43 -5.01 1.73 1.40
N LEU A 44 -4.09 1.16 2.17
CA LEU A 44 -4.39 0.41 3.38
C LEU A 44 -5.08 1.30 4.42
N GLU A 45 -4.52 2.48 4.70
CA GLU A 45 -5.11 3.45 5.64
C GLU A 45 -6.55 3.82 5.25
N ARG A 46 -6.81 4.00 3.94
CA ARG A 46 -8.15 4.32 3.46
C ARG A 46 -9.14 3.17 3.68
N GLN A 47 -8.71 1.93 3.39
CA GLN A 47 -9.56 0.74 3.59
C GLN A 47 -9.86 0.52 5.07
N GLU A 48 -8.87 0.70 5.94
CA GLU A 48 -9.06 0.59 7.39
C GLU A 48 -10.03 1.64 7.94
N ALA A 49 -9.93 2.89 7.46
CA ALA A 49 -10.89 3.94 7.82
C ALA A 49 -12.32 3.61 7.37
N GLN A 50 -12.49 3.11 6.14
CA GLN A 50 -13.80 2.72 5.60
C GLN A 50 -14.42 1.58 6.41
N LEU A 51 -13.62 0.55 6.76
CA LEU A 51 -14.07 -0.55 7.60
C LEU A 51 -14.51 -0.05 8.99
N ALA A 52 -13.74 0.85 9.60
CA ALA A 52 -14.06 1.42 10.90
C ALA A 52 -15.38 2.23 10.87
N GLU A 53 -15.60 3.03 9.83
CA GLU A 53 -16.85 3.76 9.63
C GLU A 53 -18.06 2.83 9.46
N ASP A 54 -17.91 1.77 8.66
CA ASP A 54 -18.98 0.82 8.41
C ASP A 54 -19.34 0.01 9.66
N GLU A 55 -18.35 -0.35 10.48
CA GLU A 55 -18.59 -0.95 11.79
C GLU A 55 -19.34 -0.03 12.74
N GLN A 56 -19.01 1.27 12.74
CA GLN A 56 -19.72 2.27 13.55
C GLN A 56 -21.18 2.40 13.11
N LYS A 57 -21.44 2.47 11.79
CA LYS A 57 -22.81 2.51 11.24
C LYS A 57 -23.62 1.28 11.62
N LYS A 58 -23.02 0.08 11.55
CA LYS A 58 -23.67 -1.18 11.94
C LYS A 58 -24.06 -1.18 13.43
N LYS A 59 -23.16 -0.72 14.31
CA LYS A 59 -23.44 -0.61 15.75
C LYS A 59 -24.58 0.36 16.02
N ALA A 60 -24.58 1.53 15.38
CA ALA A 60 -25.65 2.52 15.53
C ALA A 60 -27.01 1.99 15.04
N ALA A 61 -27.05 1.24 13.93
CA ALA A 61 -28.28 0.64 13.39
C ALA A 61 -28.82 -0.52 14.24
N SER A 62 -27.98 -1.17 15.05
CA SER A 62 -28.39 -2.25 15.97
C SER A 62 -28.87 -1.78 17.35
N GLN A 63 -28.72 -0.48 17.65
CA GLN A 63 -29.03 0.12 18.96
C GLN A 63 -30.32 0.97 18.97
N GLY A 64 -31.02 1.09 17.84
CA GLY A 64 -32.32 1.77 17.71
C GLY A 64 -33.40 0.81 17.24
#